data_AF-A0A924CR19-F1
#
_entry.id   AF-A0A924CR19-F1
#
_cell.length_a   1.000
_cell.length_b   1.000
_cell.length_c   1.000
_cell.angle_alpha   90.00
_cell.angle_beta   90.00
_cell.angle_gamma   90.00
#
_symmetry.space_group_name_H-M   'P 1'
#
loop_
_entity.id
_entity.type
_entity.pdbx_description
1 polymer ?
#
loop_
_entity_poly.entity_id
_entity_poly.type
_entity_poly.pdbx_seq_one_letter_code
_entity_poly.pdbx_strand_id
1 'polypeptide(L)'
;MNAAEQATTLETTSKIATVVNIFKRSFPDAKSDLKPWATDPDTLEQVDPHSMDIGFHFPGWSPRYQCRSVLVQIRFYKDPETKEKRAIGAEVAG
;
A
#
# COMPACT_ATOMS: atom_id res chain seq x y z
N MET A 1 4.80 -3.75 5.13
CA MET A 1 3.72 -4.16 6.07
C MET A 1 2.35 -3.83 5.49
N ASN A 2 1.30 -4.55 5.88
CA ASN A 2 -0.07 -4.27 5.43
C ASN A 2 -0.54 -2.89 5.90
N ALA A 3 -1.18 -2.10 5.03
CA ALA A 3 -1.71 -0.80 5.40
C ALA A 3 -2.74 -0.84 6.53
N ALA A 4 -3.53 -1.92 6.61
CA ALA A 4 -4.48 -2.11 7.71
C ALA A 4 -3.82 -2.14 9.09
N GLU A 5 -2.57 -2.61 9.19
CA GLU A 5 -1.82 -2.67 10.46
C GLU A 5 -1.30 -1.29 10.88
N GLN A 6 -1.15 -0.35 9.93
CA GLN A 6 -0.72 1.02 10.19
C GLN A 6 -1.88 1.98 10.49
N ALA A 7 -3.13 1.54 10.30
CA ALA A 7 -4.35 2.33 10.55
C ALA A 7 -4.71 2.40 12.06
N THR A 8 -3.74 2.74 12.90
CA THR A 8 -3.90 2.78 14.37
C THR A 8 -4.32 4.15 14.91
N THR A 9 -4.19 5.21 14.12
CA THR A 9 -4.62 6.56 14.49
C THR A 9 -5.53 7.15 13.41
N LEU A 10 -6.32 8.16 13.77
CA LEU A 10 -7.16 8.89 12.82
C LEU A 10 -6.30 9.53 11.70
N GLU A 11 -5.12 10.04 12.07
CA GLU A 11 -4.20 10.65 11.13
C GLU A 11 -3.70 9.64 10.09
N THR A 12 -3.22 8.46 10.51
CA THR A 12 -2.74 7.44 9.57
C THR A 12 -3.88 6.87 8.74
N THR A 13 -5.05 6.65 9.34
CA THR A 13 -6.26 6.20 8.64
C THR A 13 -6.68 7.19 7.54
N SER A 14 -6.68 8.50 7.84
CA SER A 14 -7.02 9.55 6.87
C SER A 14 -6.02 9.60 5.70
N LYS A 15 -4.72 9.43 5.98
CA LYS A 15 -3.68 9.34 4.94
C LYS A 15 -3.86 8.10 4.06
N ILE A 16 -4.13 6.93 4.64
CA ILE A 16 -4.43 5.70 3.88
C ILE A 16 -5.65 5.91 2.98
N ALA A 17 -6.74 6.45 3.52
CA ALA A 17 -7.95 6.74 2.74
C ALA A 17 -7.66 7.73 1.60
N THR A 18 -6.80 8.72 1.82
CA THR A 18 -6.38 9.68 0.80
C THR A 18 -5.62 8.98 -0.33
N VAL A 19 -4.66 8.10 -0.02
CA VAL A 19 -3.93 7.30 -1.02
C VAL A 19 -4.89 6.44 -1.85
N VAL A 20 -5.79 5.71 -1.19
CA VAL A 20 -6.81 4.89 -1.85
C VAL A 20 -7.67 5.74 -2.78
N ASN A 21 -8.15 6.89 -2.31
CA ASN A 21 -8.98 7.78 -3.11
C ASN A 21 -8.23 8.37 -4.31
N ILE A 22 -6.96 8.73 -4.16
CA ILE A 22 -6.12 9.20 -5.28
C ILE A 22 -5.98 8.10 -6.33
N PHE A 23 -5.68 6.87 -5.94
CA PHE A 23 -5.57 5.75 -6.88
C PHE A 23 -6.89 5.50 -7.61
N LYS A 24 -8.01 5.46 -6.87
CA LYS A 24 -9.34 5.20 -7.43
C LYS A 24 -9.86 6.32 -8.35
N ARG A 25 -9.33 7.54 -8.26
CA ARG A 25 -9.63 8.59 -9.27
C ARG A 25 -9.12 8.22 -10.65
N SER A 26 -7.97 7.54 -10.73
CA SER A 26 -7.40 7.04 -11.98
C SER A 26 -7.96 5.67 -12.37
N PHE A 27 -8.37 4.88 -11.39
CA PHE A 27 -8.87 3.50 -11.55
C PHE A 27 -10.17 3.27 -10.77
N PRO A 28 -11.31 3.80 -11.23
CA PRO A 28 -12.56 3.78 -10.46
C PRO A 28 -13.04 2.36 -10.07
N ASP A 29 -12.85 1.41 -10.98
CA ASP A 29 -13.28 0.02 -10.81
C ASP A 29 -12.28 -0.84 -10.01
N ALA A 30 -11.11 -0.31 -9.67
CA ALA A 30 -10.14 -1.03 -8.87
C ALA A 30 -10.63 -1.18 -7.42
N LYS A 31 -10.47 -2.39 -6.88
CA LYS A 31 -10.75 -2.70 -5.47
C LYS A 31 -9.46 -2.54 -4.67
N SER A 32 -9.49 -1.75 -3.60
CA SER A 32 -8.38 -1.62 -2.67
C SER A 32 -8.36 -2.79 -1.70
N ASP A 33 -7.18 -3.36 -1.49
CA ASP A 33 -6.86 -4.34 -0.47
C ASP A 33 -5.82 -3.74 0.49
N LEU A 34 -6.20 -3.59 1.76
CA LEU A 34 -5.32 -3.05 2.80
C LEU A 34 -4.50 -4.15 3.49
N LYS A 35 -4.68 -5.42 3.09
CA LYS A 35 -3.94 -6.58 3.58
C LYS A 35 -3.40 -7.43 2.42
N PRO A 36 -2.59 -6.84 1.50
CA PRO A 36 -2.11 -7.55 0.32
C PRO A 36 -1.21 -8.76 0.65
N TRP A 37 -0.59 -8.79 1.84
CA TRP A 37 0.18 -9.92 2.32
C TRP A 37 -0.69 -10.80 3.21
N ALA A 38 -0.83 -12.06 2.83
CA ALA A 38 -1.53 -13.07 3.61
C ALA A 38 -0.63 -13.61 4.74
N THR A 39 -1.19 -14.43 5.62
CA THR A 39 -0.44 -15.12 6.69
C THR A 39 0.28 -16.38 6.20
N ASP A 40 0.42 -16.58 4.89
CA ASP A 40 1.19 -17.72 4.40
C ASP A 40 2.71 -17.46 4.53
N PRO A 41 3.53 -18.50 4.72
CA PRO A 41 4.96 -18.35 4.97
C PRO A 41 5.71 -17.62 3.86
N ASP A 42 5.30 -17.79 2.59
CA ASP A 42 6.02 -17.29 1.43
C ASP A 42 5.80 -15.77 1.24
N THR A 43 4.66 -15.24 1.68
CA THR A 43 4.36 -13.80 1.64
C THR A 43 4.88 -13.04 2.85
N LEU A 44 5.06 -13.70 4.00
CA LEU A 44 5.64 -13.10 5.20
C LEU A 44 7.10 -12.65 5.00
N GLU A 45 7.89 -13.39 4.22
CA GLU A 45 9.28 -13.03 3.91
C GLU A 45 9.40 -11.73 3.09
N GLN A 46 8.34 -11.36 2.37
CA GLN A 46 8.32 -10.17 1.50
C GLN A 46 7.86 -8.92 2.24
N VAL A 47 7.47 -9.04 3.51
CA VAL A 47 6.99 -7.92 4.31
C VAL A 47 8.16 -7.02 4.72
N ASP A 48 8.23 -5.84 4.11
CA ASP A 48 9.14 -4.79 4.55
C ASP A 48 8.56 -4.05 5.79
N PRO A 49 9.23 -4.05 6.96
CA PRO A 49 8.79 -3.31 8.15
C PRO A 49 8.89 -1.78 7.99
N HIS A 50 9.56 -1.29 6.96
CA HIS A 50 9.69 0.13 6.66
C HIS A 50 8.73 0.59 5.56
N SER A 51 7.89 -0.31 5.03
CA SER A 51 6.86 0.01 4.05
C SER A 51 5.44 -0.13 4.60
N MET A 52 4.53 0.62 4.00
CA MET A 52 3.09 0.42 4.08
C MET A 52 2.59 0.02 2.70
N ASP A 53 1.99 -1.16 2.62
CA ASP A 53 1.65 -1.82 1.37
C ASP A 53 0.13 -1.86 1.19
N ILE A 54 -0.31 -1.48 -0.01
CA ILE A 54 -1.72 -1.47 -0.43
C ILE A 54 -1.82 -2.19 -1.76
N GLY A 55 -2.68 -3.21 -1.82
CA GLY A 55 -3.05 -3.86 -3.06
C GLY A 55 -4.19 -3.12 -3.77
N PHE A 56 -4.17 -3.10 -5.10
CA PHE A 56 -5.28 -2.66 -5.93
C PHE A 56 -5.56 -3.69 -7.00
N HIS A 57 -6.79 -4.22 -7.03
CA HIS A 57 -7.19 -5.27 -7.95
C HIS A 57 -8.13 -4.72 -9.02
N PHE A 58 -7.76 -4.90 -10.29
CA PHE A 58 -8.60 -4.52 -11.42
C PHE A 58 -9.74 -5.53 -11.62
N PRO A 59 -10.81 -5.16 -12.36
CA PRO A 59 -11.85 -6.10 -12.78
C PRO A 59 -11.31 -7.04 -13.88
N GLY A 60 -10.44 -7.96 -13.49
CA GLY A 60 -9.74 -8.87 -14.40
C GLY A 60 -8.35 -8.36 -14.81
N TRP A 61 -7.85 -8.83 -15.95
CA TRP A 61 -6.54 -8.43 -16.46
C TRP A 61 -6.63 -7.13 -17.24
N SER A 62 -5.77 -6.17 -16.91
CA SER A 62 -5.63 -4.90 -17.62
C SER A 62 -4.64 -5.04 -18.78
N PRO A 63 -5.08 -4.92 -20.05
CA PRO A 63 -4.16 -4.94 -21.18
C PRO A 63 -3.19 -3.77 -21.20
N ARG A 64 -3.58 -2.63 -20.61
CA ARG A 64 -2.74 -1.44 -20.57
C ARG A 64 -1.54 -1.62 -19.62
N TYR A 65 -1.76 -2.28 -18.48
CA TYR A 65 -0.74 -2.44 -17.44
C TYR A 65 -0.15 -3.86 -17.39
N GLN A 66 -0.66 -4.76 -18.23
CA GLN A 66 -0.24 -6.17 -18.33
C GLN A 66 -0.37 -6.96 -17.01
N CYS A 67 -1.21 -6.50 -16.09
CA CYS A 67 -1.41 -7.13 -14.77
C CYS A 67 -2.89 -7.19 -14.36
N ARG A 68 -3.19 -7.98 -13.33
CA ARG A 68 -4.52 -8.03 -12.67
C ARG A 68 -4.57 -7.20 -11.39
N SER A 69 -3.42 -6.97 -10.79
CA SER A 69 -3.28 -6.33 -9.50
C SER A 69 -2.08 -5.40 -9.55
N VAL A 70 -2.06 -4.41 -8.67
CA VAL A 70 -0.92 -3.55 -8.43
C VAL A 70 -0.68 -3.49 -6.94
N LEU A 71 0.54 -3.75 -6.53
CA LEU A 71 1.03 -3.50 -5.18
C LEU A 71 1.68 -2.11 -5.16
N VAL A 72 1.22 -1.25 -4.25
CA VAL A 72 1.82 0.05 -3.96
C VAL A 72 2.47 -0.03 -2.58
N GLN A 73 3.78 0.16 -2.54
CA GLN A 73 4.58 0.13 -1.31
C GLN A 73 5.10 1.52 -0.99
N ILE A 74 4.57 2.14 0.05
CA ILE A 74 5.01 3.48 0.50
C ILE A 74 6.07 3.29 1.57
N ARG A 75 7.30 3.73 1.31
CA ARG A 75 8.42 3.62 2.24
C ARG A 75 8.47 4.81 3.18
N PHE A 76 8.75 4.54 4.44
CA PHE A 76 8.88 5.55 5.49
C PHE A 76 10.27 5.58 6.07
N TYR A 77 10.71 6.79 6.39
CA TYR A 77 11.85 7.03 7.24
C TYR A 77 11.36 7.59 8.57
N LYS A 78 11.84 7.01 9.67
CA LYS A 78 11.67 7.57 11.00
C LYS A 78 12.95 8.27 11.39
N ASP A 79 12.87 9.57 11.57
CA ASP A 79 14.00 10.39 11.98
C ASP A 79 14.46 9.97 13.40
N PRO A 80 15.75 9.64 13.60
CA PRO A 80 16.25 9.18 14.88
C PRO A 80 16.28 10.29 15.94
N GLU A 81 16.38 11.56 15.55
CA GLU A 81 16.45 12.71 16.45
C GLU A 81 15.05 13.24 16.78
N THR A 82 14.25 13.56 15.77
CA THR A 82 12.91 14.17 15.96
C THR A 82 11.81 13.14 16.21
N LYS A 83 12.08 11.86 15.94
CA LYS A 83 11.10 10.75 15.95
C LYS A 83 9.97 10.88 14.93
N GLU A 84 10.02 11.88 14.05
CA GLU A 84 9.04 12.09 12.99
C GLU A 84 9.11 10.96 11.96
N LYS A 85 7.95 10.48 11.52
CA LYS A 85 7.84 9.48 10.45
C LYS A 85 7.37 10.18 9.17
N ARG A 86 8.21 10.15 8.13
CA ARG A 86 7.91 10.76 6.82
C ARG A 86 7.95 9.72 5.71
N ALA A 87 7.10 9.88 4.71
CA ALA A 87 7.22 9.11 3.48
C ALA A 87 8.47 9.56 2.70
N ILE A 88 9.24 8.61 2.20
CA ILE A 88 10.48 8.88 1.44
C ILE A 88 10.43 8.38 0.00
N GLY A 89 9.43 7.57 -0.34
CA GLY A 89 9.26 7.06 -1.69
C GLY A 89 8.05 6.14 -1.78
N ALA A 90 7.68 5.82 -3.02
CA ALA A 90 6.68 4.80 -3.31
C ALA A 90 7.19 3.92 -4.45
N GLU A 91 7.03 2.62 -4.29
CA GLU A 91 7.31 1.61 -5.31
C GLU A 91 6.01 0.97 -5.76
N VAL A 92 5.95 0.57 -7.03
CA VAL A 92 4.77 0.02 -7.66
C VAL A 92 5.16 -1.21 -8.45
N ALA A 93 4.47 -2.33 -8.20
CA ALA A 93 4.66 -3.60 -8.91
C ALA A 93 3.31 -4.16 -9.35
N GLY A 94 3.23 -4.82 -10.51
CA GLY A 94 2.00 -5.40 -11.06
C GLY A 94 2.23 -6.76 -11.69
#